data_AF-A0AA39IHU8-F1
#
_entry.id   AF-A0AA39IHU8-F1
#
_cell.length_a   1.000
_cell.length_b   1.000
_cell.length_c   1.000
_cell.angle_alpha   90.00
_cell.angle_beta   90.00
_cell.angle_gamma   90.00
#
_symmetry.space_group_name_H-M   'P 1'
#
loop_
_entity.id
_entity.type
_entity.pdbx_description
1 polymer ?
#
loop_
_entity_poly.entity_id
_entity_poly.type
_entity_poly.pdbx_seq_one_letter_code
_entity_poly.pdbx_strand_id
1 'polypeptide(L)'
;MTLTFQDNQTDPSSIDSEQNVHFMKLCRSCSNACWVSKSADPEFLFYFDVTSLYPYILMSGIFPCGSPVVKRDDFPADITADILMNSMKGLIYCEVDPPRGLLHPVLPFKKEGGSLQFALCANLEERRLTGTWTHMELAKAVSLGYKVHRIFETWTWTTWKDDLFVEYIKEFLKIKQEASGWPRSNMTDEEKDAYLQECEDKMGVRLDREKVIYNPGLRHLAKLALNSFWGKWGQRGNLVSTQFVSTAEEIWSIIRDDRLDLLSVTNITEDLCMITYRKKEGQARLHLYQYLEELQEKVVYYDTDSVIYCATSEENNRLLVRHKGDLLGQLKDETGGVRIVKFVAAAPKAYSYVLENGKTETYLFVEFGLEDAAGNPVPASENISTIQGLAKTFIKNIKLMINGQELSDQSDYSYIAYLQQELMFDAEAKRTTLAPGFYYPASGDKQENIEDVGYKKRSSMLSDGKTVQTLSNLHLNLFMQPRLLLPFTDLRLVIYRQDDAFCIKNFNADPAKASKTYKLIIKNMKLYVKKLKY
;
A
#
# COMPACT_ATOMS: atom_id res chain seq x y z
N MET A 1 33.95 -10.23 -6.84
CA MET A 1 32.80 -9.97 -7.73
C MET A 1 33.31 -9.09 -8.84
N THR A 2 33.58 -9.67 -10.00
CA THR A 2 34.19 -8.97 -11.12
C THR A 2 33.11 -8.75 -12.17
N LEU A 3 32.56 -7.53 -12.21
CA LEU A 3 31.77 -7.08 -13.34
C LEU A 3 32.75 -6.70 -14.44
N THR A 4 32.95 -7.58 -15.41
CA THR A 4 33.79 -7.28 -16.57
C THR A 4 32.94 -6.56 -17.61
N PHE A 5 33.21 -5.27 -17.82
CA PHE A 5 32.72 -4.48 -18.93
C PHE A 5 33.92 -4.18 -19.84
N GLN A 6 33.78 -4.47 -21.14
CA GLN A 6 34.73 -3.99 -22.14
C GLN A 6 34.12 -2.74 -22.76
N ASP A 7 34.58 -1.58 -22.31
CA ASP A 7 34.70 -0.43 -23.20
C ASP A 7 35.81 0.51 -22.73
N ASN A 8 36.47 1.15 -23.69
CA ASN A 8 37.76 1.82 -23.57
C ASN A 8 37.66 3.26 -23.00
N GLN A 9 38.59 3.58 -22.11
CA GLN A 9 39.11 4.92 -21.72
C GLN A 9 38.42 5.76 -20.60
N THR A 10 39.26 6.00 -19.58
CA THR A 10 39.53 7.25 -18.81
C THR A 10 38.74 7.64 -17.55
N ASP A 11 39.49 8.39 -16.72
CA ASP A 11 39.58 8.49 -15.25
C ASP A 11 38.70 9.64 -14.66
N PRO A 12 38.23 9.59 -13.38
CA PRO A 12 37.34 10.58 -12.81
C PRO A 12 38.04 11.53 -11.81
N SER A 13 37.81 12.84 -11.92
CA SER A 13 38.10 13.78 -10.83
C SER A 13 37.11 14.95 -10.74
N SER A 14 36.76 15.29 -9.49
CA SER A 14 36.04 16.46 -8.96
C SER A 14 34.50 16.48 -9.04
N ILE A 15 33.87 16.36 -7.86
CA ILE A 15 32.52 16.87 -7.55
C ILE A 15 32.65 17.65 -6.25
N ASP A 16 32.28 18.93 -6.30
CA ASP A 16 32.10 19.80 -5.14
C ASP A 16 30.61 20.16 -4.96
N SER A 17 30.33 20.81 -3.85
CA SER A 17 29.21 20.67 -2.93
C SER A 17 27.99 21.60 -3.14
N GLU A 18 26.86 21.13 -2.58
CA GLU A 18 25.73 21.86 -1.96
C GLU A 18 24.99 22.99 -2.70
N GLN A 19 23.69 22.79 -2.97
CA GLN A 19 22.67 23.85 -2.91
C GLN A 19 21.36 23.34 -2.27
N ASN A 20 20.90 24.09 -1.25
CA ASN A 20 19.66 23.93 -0.49
C ASN A 20 18.42 24.31 -1.31
N VAL A 21 17.30 23.57 -1.17
CA VAL A 21 15.99 23.96 -1.71
C VAL A 21 14.89 23.82 -0.65
N HIS A 22 14.09 24.88 -0.52
CA HIS A 22 13.00 25.10 0.43
C HIS A 22 11.81 24.13 0.29
N PHE A 23 11.17 23.82 1.42
CA PHE A 23 10.02 22.93 1.57
C PHE A 23 8.69 23.57 1.12
N MET A 24 7.95 22.87 0.26
CA MET A 24 6.54 23.15 -0.06
C MET A 24 5.76 21.82 0.01
N LYS A 25 4.84 21.68 0.99
CA LYS A 25 4.04 20.47 1.23
C LYS A 25 2.74 20.51 0.40
N LEU A 26 2.54 19.53 -0.48
CA LEU A 26 1.29 19.27 -1.20
C LEU A 26 0.90 17.80 -1.00
N CYS A 27 -0.32 17.53 -0.50
CA CYS A 27 -0.75 16.22 0.00
C CYS A 27 -1.90 15.63 -0.83
N ARG A 28 -1.86 14.33 -1.13
CA ARG A 28 -2.96 13.54 -1.74
C ARG A 28 -3.05 12.16 -1.07
N SER A 29 -4.27 11.77 -0.66
CA SER A 29 -4.70 10.46 -0.14
C SER A 29 -4.18 10.08 1.26
N CYS A 30 -4.79 9.07 1.91
CA CYS A 30 -4.75 8.64 3.32
C CYS A 30 -3.37 8.35 3.95
N SER A 31 -2.47 9.32 3.97
CA SER A 31 -1.26 9.30 4.78
C SER A 31 -0.87 10.74 5.06
N ASN A 32 -0.77 11.10 6.33
CA ASN A 32 -0.11 12.34 6.69
C ASN A 32 1.40 12.09 6.55
N ALA A 33 2.00 12.56 5.46
CA ALA A 33 3.44 12.52 5.29
C ALA A 33 4.07 13.70 6.06
N CYS A 34 4.76 13.40 7.16
CA CYS A 34 5.67 14.35 7.79
C CYS A 34 7.06 14.21 7.19
N TRP A 35 7.56 15.31 6.59
CA TRP A 35 8.96 15.43 6.21
C TRP A 35 9.81 15.59 7.47
N VAL A 36 10.69 14.64 7.75
CA VAL A 36 11.73 14.78 8.77
C VAL A 36 13.07 14.90 8.05
N SER A 37 13.63 16.11 8.01
CA SER A 37 15.02 16.31 7.62
C SER A 37 15.91 16.04 8.83
N LYS A 38 16.87 15.15 8.63
CA LYS A 38 18.04 14.84 9.46
C LYS A 38 18.40 15.96 10.46
N SER A 39 17.97 15.85 11.71
CA SER A 39 18.60 16.56 12.83
C SER A 39 19.82 15.76 13.29
N ALA A 40 20.76 16.43 13.95
CA ALA A 40 22.06 15.88 14.33
C ALA A 40 22.03 14.97 15.58
N ASP A 41 20.85 14.59 16.06
CA ASP A 41 20.66 13.78 17.28
C ASP A 41 19.97 12.43 16.99
N PRO A 42 20.18 11.40 17.83
CA PRO A 42 19.82 10.01 17.53
C PRO A 42 18.34 9.73 17.80
N GLU A 43 17.47 10.23 16.91
CA GLU A 43 16.05 9.85 16.88
C GLU A 43 15.85 8.68 15.89
N PHE A 44 15.24 7.57 16.34
CA PHE A 44 15.14 6.31 15.57
C PHE A 44 13.71 5.99 15.17
N LEU A 45 13.46 5.23 14.11
CA LEU A 45 12.12 4.87 13.64
C LEU A 45 11.77 3.39 13.94
N PHE A 46 10.59 3.13 14.49
CA PHE A 46 10.04 1.81 14.75
C PHE A 46 8.75 1.56 13.97
N TYR A 47 8.52 0.32 13.53
CA TYR A 47 7.38 -0.09 12.72
C TYR A 47 6.63 -1.24 13.39
N PHE A 48 5.37 -0.99 13.74
CA PHE A 48 4.50 -1.96 14.38
C PHE A 48 3.19 -2.11 13.60
N ASP A 49 2.72 -3.34 13.48
CA ASP A 49 1.47 -3.72 12.80
C ASP A 49 0.52 -4.40 13.78
N VAL A 50 -0.77 -4.08 13.75
CA VAL A 50 -1.71 -4.72 14.67
C VAL A 50 -2.03 -6.13 14.20
N THR A 51 -1.67 -7.12 14.99
CA THR A 51 -1.95 -8.52 14.69
C THR A 51 -3.45 -8.73 14.63
N SER A 52 -3.99 -8.88 13.41
CA SER A 52 -5.39 -9.21 13.16
C SER A 52 -6.36 -8.18 13.78
N LEU A 53 -6.19 -6.89 13.45
CA LEU A 53 -7.05 -5.77 13.90
C LEU A 53 -8.56 -6.04 13.81
N TYR A 54 -9.04 -6.51 12.65
CA TYR A 54 -10.48 -6.73 12.45
C TYR A 54 -11.03 -7.88 13.29
N PRO A 55 -10.40 -9.07 13.34
CA PRO A 55 -10.77 -10.10 14.29
C PRO A 55 -10.76 -9.64 15.76
N TYR A 56 -9.84 -8.75 16.15
CA TYR A 56 -9.82 -8.22 17.52
C TYR A 56 -11.07 -7.39 17.83
N ILE A 57 -11.45 -6.48 16.93
CA ILE A 57 -12.67 -5.69 17.09
C ILE A 57 -13.91 -6.58 17.06
N LEU A 58 -13.92 -7.64 16.26
CA LEU A 58 -15.02 -8.62 16.27
C LEU A 58 -15.15 -9.37 17.61
N MET A 59 -14.05 -9.54 18.34
CA MET A 59 -14.03 -10.24 19.62
C MET A 59 -14.29 -9.31 20.82
N SER A 60 -13.85 -8.05 20.75
CA SER A 60 -13.89 -7.11 21.89
C SER A 60 -14.89 -5.96 21.71
N GLY A 61 -15.37 -5.73 20.49
CA GLY A 61 -16.23 -4.63 20.13
C GLY A 61 -17.72 -4.92 20.37
N ILE A 62 -18.49 -3.84 20.53
CA ILE A 62 -19.95 -3.88 20.56
C ILE A 62 -20.52 -3.60 19.18
N PHE A 63 -21.51 -4.39 18.77
CA PHE A 63 -22.13 -4.30 17.45
C PHE A 63 -23.64 -4.09 17.55
N PRO A 64 -24.22 -3.22 16.69
CA PRO A 64 -25.66 -3.01 16.66
C PRO A 64 -26.37 -4.24 16.08
N CYS A 65 -27.54 -4.56 16.64
CA CYS A 65 -28.38 -5.67 16.19
C CYS A 65 -29.78 -5.17 15.81
N GLY A 66 -30.31 -5.68 14.71
CA GLY A 66 -31.66 -5.35 14.22
C GLY A 66 -31.70 -4.07 13.37
N SER A 67 -32.91 -3.53 13.21
CA SER A 67 -33.15 -2.36 12.38
C SER A 67 -32.89 -1.05 13.13
N PRO A 68 -32.24 -0.05 12.51
CA PRO A 68 -32.06 1.25 13.13
C PRO A 68 -33.39 2.01 13.23
N VAL A 69 -33.52 2.80 14.28
CA VAL A 69 -34.50 3.88 14.40
C VAL A 69 -33.87 5.14 13.83
N VAL A 70 -34.49 5.70 12.79
CA VAL A 70 -34.03 6.93 12.13
C VAL A 70 -34.75 8.12 12.75
N LYS A 71 -33.99 9.12 13.20
CA LYS A 71 -34.49 10.42 13.63
C LYS A 71 -33.91 11.54 12.78
N ARG A 72 -34.72 12.53 12.46
CA ARG A 72 -34.36 13.71 11.64
C ARG A 72 -34.63 15.05 12.36
N ASP A 73 -35.30 14.99 13.50
CA ASP A 73 -35.77 16.15 14.26
C ASP A 73 -35.49 15.94 15.76
N ASP A 74 -35.61 17.02 16.54
CA ASP A 74 -35.48 17.03 18.00
C ASP A 74 -34.09 16.57 18.52
N PHE A 75 -33.04 17.22 18.02
CA PHE A 75 -31.66 17.00 18.48
C PHE A 75 -31.29 17.96 19.61
N PRO A 76 -30.48 17.53 20.60
CA PRO A 76 -29.98 18.40 21.65
C PRO A 76 -29.20 19.59 21.08
N ALA A 77 -29.36 20.77 21.68
CA ALA A 77 -28.66 21.98 21.24
C ALA A 77 -27.14 21.89 21.45
N ASP A 78 -26.71 21.32 22.59
CA ASP A 78 -25.31 21.08 22.92
C ASP A 78 -24.99 19.58 22.84
N ILE A 79 -24.13 19.22 21.89
CA ILE A 79 -23.70 17.84 21.67
C ILE A 79 -22.37 17.60 22.38
N THR A 80 -22.42 16.87 23.50
CA THR A 80 -21.22 16.43 24.24
C THR A 80 -20.87 14.98 23.90
N ALA A 81 -19.62 14.58 24.20
CA ALA A 81 -19.17 13.20 24.03
C ALA A 81 -20.05 12.21 24.83
N ASP A 82 -20.52 12.59 26.02
CA ASP A 82 -21.37 11.74 26.85
C ASP A 82 -22.75 11.49 26.23
N ILE A 83 -23.35 12.52 25.62
CA ILE A 83 -24.64 12.39 24.93
C ILE A 83 -24.49 11.47 23.70
N LEU A 84 -23.39 11.61 22.96
CA LEU A 84 -23.10 10.75 21.82
C LEU A 84 -22.92 9.27 22.23
N MET A 85 -22.21 9.02 23.33
CA MET A 85 -21.96 7.67 23.82
C MET A 85 -23.18 7.01 24.47
N ASN A 86 -24.06 7.77 25.13
CA ASN A 86 -25.17 7.20 25.90
C ASN A 86 -26.52 7.30 25.19
N SER A 87 -26.78 8.37 24.44
CA SER A 87 -28.11 8.69 23.92
C SER A 87 -28.22 8.60 22.40
N MET A 88 -27.10 8.60 21.67
CA MET A 88 -27.09 8.57 20.19
C MET A 88 -26.25 7.41 19.64
N LYS A 89 -26.36 6.22 20.24
CA LYS A 89 -25.63 5.02 19.82
C LYS A 89 -26.02 4.57 18.40
N GLY A 90 -25.17 4.89 17.43
CA GLY A 90 -25.32 4.46 16.05
C GLY A 90 -24.52 5.29 15.04
N LEU A 91 -25.14 5.65 13.92
CA LEU A 91 -24.56 6.45 12.85
C LEU A 91 -25.20 7.85 12.83
N ILE A 92 -24.40 8.88 12.64
CA ILE A 92 -24.82 10.28 12.76
C ILE A 92 -24.34 11.02 11.52
N TYR A 93 -25.28 11.55 10.75
CA TYR A 93 -25.03 12.46 9.65
C TYR A 93 -25.10 13.91 10.15
N CYS A 94 -23.96 14.61 10.14
CA CYS A 94 -23.85 15.94 10.73
C CYS A 94 -22.79 16.82 10.05
N GLU A 95 -22.77 18.09 10.43
CA GLU A 95 -21.71 19.04 10.14
C GLU A 95 -20.91 19.31 11.40
N VAL A 96 -19.59 19.32 11.24
CA VAL A 96 -18.64 19.51 12.35
C VAL A 96 -17.59 20.53 11.97
N ASP A 97 -17.20 21.35 12.94
CA ASP A 97 -16.11 22.29 12.85
C ASP A 97 -14.90 21.70 13.62
N PRO A 98 -13.83 21.28 12.92
CA PRO A 98 -12.62 20.78 13.55
C PRO A 98 -11.90 21.86 14.37
N PRO A 99 -11.09 21.51 15.39
CA PRO A 99 -10.24 22.43 16.14
C PRO A 99 -9.07 22.98 15.29
N ARG A 100 -8.38 24.02 15.77
CA ARG A 100 -7.15 24.55 15.14
C ARG A 100 -5.94 23.82 15.69
N GLY A 101 -4.99 23.43 14.83
CA GLY A 101 -3.71 22.87 15.26
C GLY A 101 -3.76 21.44 15.79
N LEU A 102 -4.82 20.68 15.50
CA LEU A 102 -4.84 19.25 15.84
C LEU A 102 -3.93 18.48 14.89
N LEU A 103 -2.96 17.78 15.46
CA LEU A 103 -1.93 17.10 14.71
C LEU A 103 -2.49 15.95 13.85
N HIS A 104 -3.40 15.16 14.42
CA HIS A 104 -4.01 13.98 13.78
C HIS A 104 -5.52 14.19 13.63
N PRO A 105 -6.02 14.60 12.46
CA PRO A 105 -7.46 14.77 12.26
C PRO A 105 -8.20 13.44 12.43
N VAL A 106 -9.30 13.45 13.19
CA VAL A 106 -10.06 12.25 13.58
C VAL A 106 -11.04 11.83 12.49
N LEU A 107 -11.78 12.80 11.95
CA LEU A 107 -12.94 12.52 11.13
C LEU A 107 -12.58 12.46 9.65
N PRO A 108 -12.87 11.34 8.97
CA PRO A 108 -12.65 11.21 7.55
C PRO A 108 -13.78 11.90 6.77
N PHE A 109 -13.43 12.57 5.68
CA PHE A 109 -14.39 13.04 4.68
C PHE A 109 -13.91 12.67 3.27
N LYS A 110 -14.83 12.57 2.32
CA LYS A 110 -14.48 12.34 0.91
C LYS A 110 -14.50 13.67 0.19
N LYS A 111 -13.38 14.06 -0.42
CA LYS A 111 -13.33 15.22 -1.30
C LYS A 111 -13.94 14.89 -2.67
N GLU A 112 -14.41 15.90 -3.39
CA GLU A 112 -14.76 15.78 -4.81
C GLU A 112 -13.59 15.13 -5.58
N GLY A 113 -13.85 13.99 -6.23
CA GLY A 113 -12.82 13.12 -6.81
C GLY A 113 -12.61 11.78 -6.09
N GLY A 114 -13.31 11.52 -4.98
CA GLY A 114 -13.45 10.18 -4.38
C GLY A 114 -12.34 9.75 -3.42
N SER A 115 -11.29 10.56 -3.26
CA SER A 115 -10.25 10.30 -2.25
C SER A 115 -10.79 10.57 -0.85
N LEU A 116 -10.66 9.59 0.05
CA LEU A 116 -10.88 9.76 1.47
C LEU A 116 -9.73 10.59 2.06
N GLN A 117 -10.03 11.60 2.87
CA GLN A 117 -9.04 12.49 3.49
C GLN A 117 -9.39 12.72 4.96
N PHE A 118 -8.35 13.00 5.75
CA PHE A 118 -8.45 13.44 7.14
C PHE A 118 -7.85 14.83 7.19
N ALA A 119 -8.70 15.85 7.26
CA ALA A 119 -8.25 17.23 7.30
C ALA A 119 -9.02 18.02 8.34
N LEU A 120 -8.45 19.14 8.78
CA LEU A 120 -9.13 20.11 9.63
C LEU A 120 -9.91 21.16 8.82
N CYS A 121 -9.87 21.06 7.49
CA CYS A 121 -10.60 21.92 6.58
C CYS A 121 -10.95 21.18 5.29
N ALA A 122 -12.15 21.39 4.76
CA ALA A 122 -12.57 20.85 3.47
C ALA A 122 -11.85 21.59 2.32
N ASN A 123 -11.76 22.92 2.45
CA ASN A 123 -11.09 23.85 1.54
C ASN A 123 -10.29 24.89 2.35
N LEU A 124 -9.39 25.67 1.71
CA LEU A 124 -8.56 26.70 2.36
C LEU A 124 -9.37 27.75 3.15
N GLU A 125 -10.64 27.95 2.79
CA GLU A 125 -11.54 28.94 3.39
C GLU A 125 -12.65 28.31 4.26
N GLU A 126 -13.04 27.06 3.99
CA GLU A 126 -14.14 26.37 4.69
C GLU A 126 -13.61 25.22 5.57
N ARG A 127 -13.70 25.43 6.89
CA ARG A 127 -13.32 24.45 7.90
C ARG A 127 -14.39 23.40 8.18
N ARG A 128 -15.61 23.62 7.72
CA ARG A 128 -16.73 22.74 8.02
C ARG A 128 -16.61 21.43 7.26
N LEU A 129 -16.77 20.32 7.97
CA LEU A 129 -16.84 19.00 7.37
C LEU A 129 -18.27 18.49 7.49
N THR A 130 -18.78 17.91 6.41
CA THR A 130 -20.10 17.27 6.38
C THR A 130 -19.92 15.79 6.05
N GLY A 131 -20.53 14.91 6.85
CA GLY A 131 -20.33 13.48 6.70
C GLY A 131 -21.15 12.64 7.67
N THR A 132 -21.14 11.33 7.43
CA THR A 132 -21.76 10.34 8.30
C THR A 132 -20.68 9.61 9.06
N TRP A 133 -20.73 9.71 10.39
CA TRP A 133 -19.76 9.10 11.28
C TRP A 133 -20.45 8.25 12.33
N THR A 134 -19.69 7.34 12.92
CA THR A 134 -20.18 6.57 14.07
C THR A 134 -20.23 7.46 15.30
N HIS A 135 -21.16 7.19 16.21
CA HIS A 135 -21.23 7.90 17.49
C HIS A 135 -19.92 7.84 18.28
N MET A 136 -19.17 6.72 18.18
CA MET A 136 -17.85 6.56 18.80
C MET A 136 -16.79 7.49 18.17
N GLU A 137 -16.75 7.61 16.83
CA GLU A 137 -15.84 8.53 16.12
C GLU A 137 -16.15 9.97 16.46
N LEU A 138 -17.45 10.30 16.46
CA LEU A 138 -17.91 11.65 16.73
C LEU A 138 -17.68 12.03 18.20
N ALA A 139 -17.91 11.11 19.15
CA ALA A 139 -17.62 11.35 20.57
C ALA A 139 -16.12 11.60 20.79
N LYS A 140 -15.25 10.81 20.14
CA LYS A 140 -13.80 11.00 20.20
C LYS A 140 -13.39 12.35 19.60
N ALA A 141 -13.95 12.71 18.45
CA ALA A 141 -13.71 14.02 17.83
C ALA A 141 -14.13 15.17 18.76
N VAL A 142 -15.31 15.10 19.37
CA VAL A 142 -15.78 16.12 20.32
C VAL A 142 -14.84 16.24 21.52
N SER A 143 -14.33 15.11 22.05
CA SER A 143 -13.36 15.14 23.15
C SER A 143 -12.03 15.82 22.79
N LEU A 144 -11.66 15.83 21.51
CA LEU A 144 -10.47 16.49 20.98
C LEU A 144 -10.75 17.93 20.49
N GLY A 145 -11.93 18.48 20.80
CA GLY A 145 -12.27 19.88 20.53
C GLY A 145 -13.00 20.15 19.23
N TYR A 146 -13.53 19.12 18.56
CA TYR A 146 -14.47 19.32 17.45
C TYR A 146 -15.81 19.84 17.99
N LYS A 147 -16.44 20.76 17.24
CA LYS A 147 -17.77 21.28 17.57
C LYS A 147 -18.78 20.79 16.55
N VAL A 148 -19.85 20.14 17.00
CA VAL A 148 -20.95 19.75 16.12
C VAL A 148 -21.77 20.99 15.84
N HIS A 149 -21.86 21.40 14.57
CA HIS A 149 -22.60 22.58 14.15
C HIS A 149 -24.08 22.25 13.93
N ARG A 150 -24.36 21.14 13.24
CA ARG A 150 -25.72 20.71 12.90
C ARG A 150 -25.79 19.20 12.75
N ILE A 151 -26.82 18.58 13.29
CA ILE A 151 -27.17 17.18 13.00
C ILE A 151 -28.31 17.18 11.98
N PHE A 152 -28.18 16.37 10.95
CA PHE A 152 -29.21 16.19 9.92
C PHE A 152 -30.04 14.93 10.18
N GLU A 153 -29.36 13.82 10.51
CA GLU A 153 -30.01 12.52 10.62
C GLU A 153 -29.21 11.61 11.55
N THR A 154 -29.89 10.88 12.43
CA THR A 154 -29.26 9.86 13.30
C THR A 154 -29.94 8.53 13.11
N TRP A 155 -29.14 7.48 12.93
CA TRP A 155 -29.59 6.09 12.86
C TRP A 155 -29.13 5.42 14.14
N THR A 156 -30.06 5.15 15.05
CA THR A 156 -29.75 4.60 16.38
C THR A 156 -30.27 3.18 16.51
N TRP A 157 -29.51 2.31 17.18
CA TRP A 157 -29.93 0.95 17.47
C TRP A 157 -30.20 0.79 18.96
N THR A 158 -31.29 0.11 19.30
CA THR A 158 -31.66 -0.19 20.69
C THR A 158 -30.83 -1.33 21.27
N THR A 159 -30.49 -2.31 20.43
CA THR A 159 -29.82 -3.54 20.86
C THR A 159 -28.38 -3.53 20.38
N TRP A 160 -27.45 -3.72 21.32
CA TRP A 160 -26.03 -3.87 21.06
C TRP A 160 -25.53 -5.13 21.75
N LYS A 161 -24.66 -5.87 21.07
CA LYS A 161 -24.09 -7.13 21.57
C LYS A 161 -22.58 -7.14 21.36
N ASP A 162 -21.86 -7.69 22.33
CA ASP A 162 -20.40 -7.89 22.33
C ASP A 162 -19.99 -9.34 22.03
N ASP A 163 -20.95 -10.28 21.96
CA ASP A 163 -20.70 -11.71 21.87
C ASP A 163 -20.88 -12.31 20.46
N LEU A 164 -21.43 -11.54 19.50
CA LEU A 164 -21.90 -12.02 18.20
C LEU A 164 -20.89 -12.87 17.42
N PHE A 165 -19.62 -12.47 17.44
CA PHE A 165 -18.58 -13.06 16.61
C PHE A 165 -17.51 -13.77 17.43
N VAL A 166 -17.60 -13.71 18.76
CA VAL A 166 -16.55 -14.17 19.68
C VAL A 166 -16.21 -15.64 19.44
N GLU A 167 -17.22 -16.52 19.39
CA GLU A 167 -16.99 -17.96 19.23
C GLU A 167 -16.41 -18.32 17.86
N TYR A 168 -16.87 -17.64 16.79
CA TYR A 168 -16.31 -17.82 15.45
C TYR A 168 -14.83 -17.41 15.43
N ILE A 169 -14.49 -16.25 16.00
CA ILE A 169 -13.11 -15.76 16.03
C ILE A 169 -12.22 -16.68 16.88
N LYS A 170 -12.69 -17.14 18.04
CA LYS A 170 -11.94 -18.07 18.91
C LYS A 170 -11.58 -19.37 18.18
N GLU A 171 -12.51 -19.96 17.44
CA GLU A 171 -12.29 -21.22 16.72
C GLU A 171 -11.16 -21.08 15.68
N PHE A 172 -11.24 -20.05 14.82
CA PHE A 172 -10.21 -19.84 13.80
C PHE A 172 -8.89 -19.30 14.37
N LEU A 173 -8.94 -18.60 15.51
CA LEU A 173 -7.74 -18.17 16.23
C LEU A 173 -7.00 -19.35 16.84
N LYS A 174 -7.72 -20.33 17.42
CA LYS A 174 -7.16 -21.60 17.89
C LYS A 174 -6.40 -22.30 16.78
N ILE A 175 -7.05 -22.52 15.65
CA ILE A 175 -6.45 -23.19 14.48
C ILE A 175 -5.21 -22.42 13.97
N LYS A 176 -5.29 -21.09 13.90
CA LYS A 176 -4.16 -20.25 13.48
C LYS A 176 -2.97 -20.38 14.42
N GLN A 177 -3.20 -20.40 15.74
CA GLN A 177 -2.14 -20.45 16.74
C GLN A 177 -1.48 -21.83 16.81
N GLU A 178 -2.28 -22.90 16.78
CA GLU A 178 -1.78 -24.28 16.69
C GLU A 178 -0.95 -24.49 15.42
N ALA A 179 -1.43 -24.02 14.27
CA ALA A 179 -0.72 -24.13 13.00
C ALA A 179 0.51 -23.20 12.88
N SER A 180 0.67 -22.22 13.78
CA SER A 180 1.85 -21.35 13.81
C SER A 180 3.06 -22.01 14.50
N GLY A 181 2.85 -23.13 15.20
CA GLY A 181 3.89 -23.78 16.00
C GLY A 181 4.31 -22.94 17.21
N TRP A 182 5.37 -23.39 17.89
CA TRP A 182 5.89 -22.71 19.07
C TRP A 182 6.62 -21.41 18.73
N PRO A 183 6.45 -20.33 19.52
CA PRO A 183 7.10 -19.03 19.27
C PRO A 183 8.63 -19.09 19.17
N ARG A 184 9.27 -19.97 19.95
CA ARG A 184 10.72 -20.22 19.91
C ARG A 184 10.98 -21.71 19.71
N SER A 185 12.00 -22.04 18.91
CA SER A 185 12.36 -23.42 18.60
C SER A 185 12.91 -24.21 19.80
N ASN A 186 13.36 -23.52 20.85
CA ASN A 186 14.01 -24.07 22.04
C ASN A 186 13.27 -23.75 23.35
N MET A 187 11.93 -23.81 23.35
CA MET A 187 11.15 -23.61 24.58
C MET A 187 11.22 -24.82 25.50
N THR A 188 11.45 -24.56 26.78
CA THR A 188 11.27 -25.53 27.87
C THR A 188 9.80 -25.89 28.02
N ASP A 189 9.50 -26.99 28.72
CA ASP A 189 8.11 -27.41 28.90
C ASP A 189 7.33 -26.44 29.80
N GLU A 190 8.00 -25.80 30.77
CA GLU A 190 7.43 -24.73 31.59
C GLU A 190 7.09 -23.48 30.77
N GLU A 191 7.95 -23.09 29.81
CA GLU A 191 7.67 -21.97 28.90
C GLU A 191 6.51 -22.28 27.95
N LYS A 192 6.36 -23.53 27.51
CA LYS A 192 5.22 -23.95 26.69
C LYS A 192 3.92 -23.87 27.48
N ASP A 193 3.92 -24.35 28.72
CA ASP A 193 2.73 -24.30 29.58
C ASP A 193 2.37 -22.85 29.95
N ALA A 194 3.36 -22.00 30.21
CA ALA A 194 3.13 -20.56 30.39
C ALA A 194 2.50 -19.90 29.16
N TYR A 195 2.94 -20.26 27.96
CA TYR A 195 2.37 -19.75 26.71
C TYR A 195 0.94 -20.24 26.46
N LEU A 196 0.63 -21.50 26.80
CA LEU A 196 -0.74 -22.03 26.74
C LEU A 196 -1.66 -21.27 27.70
N GLN A 197 -1.21 -21.03 28.92
CA GLN A 197 -1.95 -20.26 29.92
C GLN A 197 -2.14 -18.81 29.47
N GLU A 198 -1.12 -18.17 28.91
CA GLU A 198 -1.22 -16.80 28.39
C GLU A 198 -2.25 -16.69 27.25
N CYS A 199 -2.33 -17.71 26.38
CA CYS A 199 -3.34 -17.76 25.32
C CYS A 199 -4.76 -17.91 25.88
N GLU A 200 -4.95 -18.72 26.93
CA GLU A 200 -6.24 -18.87 27.59
C GLU A 200 -6.63 -17.60 28.36
N ASP A 201 -5.71 -17.01 29.12
CA ASP A 201 -5.96 -15.83 29.96
C ASP A 201 -6.26 -14.58 29.11
N LYS A 202 -5.50 -14.36 28.03
CA LYS A 202 -5.60 -13.12 27.24
C LYS A 202 -6.52 -13.23 26.02
N MET A 203 -6.67 -14.41 25.43
CA MET A 203 -7.48 -14.61 24.22
C MET A 203 -8.73 -15.47 24.49
N GLY A 204 -8.84 -16.10 25.66
CA GLY A 204 -9.95 -17.00 25.96
C GLY A 204 -9.95 -18.27 25.10
N VAL A 205 -8.77 -18.65 24.58
CA VAL A 205 -8.61 -19.79 23.66
C VAL A 205 -7.69 -20.83 24.27
N ARG A 206 -8.23 -22.03 24.49
CA ARG A 206 -7.47 -23.19 24.97
C ARG A 206 -6.87 -23.97 23.81
N LEU A 207 -5.54 -23.91 23.67
CA LEU A 207 -4.79 -24.62 22.64
C LEU A 207 -4.48 -26.06 23.05
N ASP A 208 -4.46 -26.98 22.09
CA ASP A 208 -4.08 -28.37 22.33
C ASP A 208 -2.56 -28.53 22.14
N ARG A 209 -1.82 -28.82 23.22
CA ARG A 209 -0.34 -28.92 23.22
C ARG A 209 0.23 -29.80 22.11
N GLU A 210 -0.44 -30.88 21.76
CA GLU A 210 -0.03 -31.83 20.72
C GLU A 210 -0.29 -31.33 19.29
N LYS A 211 -1.21 -30.38 19.11
CA LYS A 211 -1.56 -29.80 17.80
C LYS A 211 -0.76 -28.55 17.46
N VAL A 212 0.03 -28.03 18.40
CA VAL A 212 0.96 -26.90 18.17
C VAL A 212 2.13 -27.35 17.29
N ILE A 213 1.85 -27.48 16.00
CA ILE A 213 2.78 -27.96 14.97
C ILE A 213 2.75 -26.95 13.83
N TYR A 214 3.94 -26.51 13.41
CA TYR A 214 4.07 -25.57 12.32
C TYR A 214 3.50 -26.15 11.01
N ASN A 215 2.37 -25.59 10.56
CA ASN A 215 1.69 -25.95 9.32
C ASN A 215 1.34 -24.68 8.52
N PRO A 216 2.14 -24.32 7.51
CA PRO A 216 1.96 -23.07 6.77
C PRO A 216 0.64 -23.00 6.01
N GLY A 217 0.12 -24.13 5.51
CA GLY A 217 -1.12 -24.18 4.73
C GLY A 217 -2.35 -23.96 5.61
N LEU A 218 -2.45 -24.70 6.71
CA LEU A 218 -3.56 -24.56 7.66
C LEU A 218 -3.57 -23.17 8.30
N ARG A 219 -2.38 -22.65 8.63
CA ARG A 219 -2.22 -21.28 9.14
C ARG A 219 -2.70 -20.24 8.14
N HIS A 220 -2.43 -20.45 6.85
CA HIS A 220 -2.90 -19.55 5.79
C HIS A 220 -4.43 -19.56 5.69
N LEU A 221 -5.06 -20.74 5.69
CA LEU A 221 -6.51 -20.89 5.66
C LEU A 221 -7.19 -20.24 6.87
N ALA A 222 -6.66 -20.45 8.08
CA ALA A 222 -7.19 -19.83 9.29
C ALA A 222 -7.04 -18.30 9.27
N LYS A 223 -5.89 -17.78 8.83
CA LYS A 223 -5.70 -16.34 8.63
C LYS A 223 -6.67 -15.77 7.59
N LEU A 224 -6.90 -16.50 6.50
CA LEU A 224 -7.84 -16.10 5.47
C LEU A 224 -9.26 -16.05 6.01
N ALA A 225 -9.72 -17.06 6.75
CA ALA A 225 -11.04 -17.08 7.37
C ALA A 225 -11.25 -15.89 8.32
N LEU A 226 -10.28 -15.62 9.20
CA LEU A 226 -10.32 -14.48 10.12
C LEU A 226 -10.42 -13.12 9.38
N ASN A 227 -9.60 -12.91 8.36
CA ASN A 227 -9.56 -11.64 7.63
C ASN A 227 -10.74 -11.46 6.65
N SER A 228 -11.13 -12.54 5.96
CA SER A 228 -12.20 -12.49 4.95
C SER A 228 -13.60 -12.42 5.57
N PHE A 229 -13.79 -12.93 6.79
CA PHE A 229 -15.07 -12.84 7.48
C PHE A 229 -15.52 -11.39 7.68
N TRP A 230 -14.65 -10.53 8.23
CA TRP A 230 -14.96 -9.09 8.33
C TRP A 230 -15.14 -8.45 6.95
N GLY A 231 -14.24 -8.80 6.02
CA GLY A 231 -14.31 -8.34 4.64
C GLY A 231 -15.64 -8.67 3.96
N LYS A 232 -16.33 -9.75 4.36
CA LYS A 232 -17.67 -10.11 3.88
C LYS A 232 -18.78 -9.23 4.46
N TRP A 233 -18.68 -8.85 5.74
CA TRP A 233 -19.63 -7.93 6.39
C TRP A 233 -19.47 -6.48 5.92
N GLY A 234 -18.24 -6.07 5.61
CA GLY A 234 -17.92 -4.80 4.95
C GLY A 234 -17.77 -4.91 3.43
N GLN A 235 -18.16 -6.04 2.84
CA GLN A 235 -18.07 -6.24 1.39
C GLN A 235 -19.12 -5.35 0.78
N ARG A 236 -18.65 -4.31 0.09
CA ARG A 236 -19.41 -3.46 -0.83
C ARG A 236 -20.57 -4.24 -1.45
N GLY A 237 -21.75 -4.12 -0.86
CA GLY A 237 -22.99 -4.59 -1.47
C GLY A 237 -23.33 -3.80 -2.74
N ASN A 238 -22.61 -2.70 -2.95
CA ASN A 238 -22.76 -1.71 -4.01
C ASN A 238 -21.92 -1.96 -5.27
N LEU A 239 -21.45 -3.19 -5.44
CA LEU A 239 -20.87 -3.58 -6.72
C LEU A 239 -21.92 -3.34 -7.80
N VAL A 240 -21.48 -2.68 -8.87
CA VAL A 240 -22.25 -2.57 -10.10
C VAL A 240 -22.38 -4.00 -10.60
N SER A 241 -23.54 -4.60 -10.34
CA SER A 241 -23.85 -5.96 -10.75
C SER A 241 -24.57 -5.90 -12.08
N THR A 242 -24.07 -6.67 -13.04
CA THR A 242 -24.69 -6.82 -14.36
C THR A 242 -25.36 -8.19 -14.43
N GLN A 243 -26.64 -8.22 -14.79
CA GLN A 243 -27.40 -9.45 -14.99
C GLN A 243 -27.99 -9.46 -16.40
N PHE A 244 -27.87 -10.61 -17.07
CA PHE A 244 -28.58 -10.85 -18.33
C PHE A 244 -29.90 -11.53 -18.00
N VAL A 245 -30.99 -10.96 -18.48
CA VAL A 245 -32.35 -11.41 -18.23
C VAL A 245 -33.05 -11.60 -19.57
N SER A 246 -33.75 -12.71 -19.72
CA SER A 246 -34.48 -13.05 -20.95
C SER A 246 -36.00 -13.01 -20.77
N THR A 247 -36.47 -12.78 -19.54
CA THR A 247 -37.90 -12.75 -19.22
C THR A 247 -38.32 -11.42 -18.60
N ALA A 248 -39.53 -10.97 -18.90
CA ALA A 248 -40.08 -9.74 -18.33
C ALA A 248 -40.22 -9.80 -16.80
N GLU A 249 -40.46 -10.97 -16.24
CA GLU A 249 -40.63 -11.17 -14.79
C GLU A 249 -39.33 -10.89 -14.02
N GLU A 250 -38.18 -11.33 -14.54
CA GLU A 250 -36.87 -11.05 -13.97
C GLU A 250 -36.56 -9.55 -13.98
N ILE A 251 -36.89 -8.86 -15.08
CA ILE A 251 -36.76 -7.40 -15.20
C ILE A 251 -37.58 -6.70 -14.11
N TRP A 252 -38.87 -7.05 -13.99
CA TRP A 252 -39.77 -6.44 -13.02
C TRP A 252 -39.38 -6.72 -11.57
N SER A 253 -38.79 -7.89 -11.29
CA SER A 253 -38.31 -8.24 -9.95
C SER A 253 -37.18 -7.32 -9.47
N ILE A 254 -36.29 -6.92 -10.39
CA ILE A 254 -35.15 -6.03 -10.11
C ILE A 254 -35.62 -4.57 -10.01
N ILE A 255 -36.56 -4.15 -10.86
CA ILE A 255 -37.11 -2.78 -10.86
C ILE A 255 -37.91 -2.49 -9.58
N ARG A 256 -38.60 -3.50 -9.01
CA ARG A 256 -39.43 -3.34 -7.81
C ARG A 256 -38.69 -3.55 -6.49
N ASP A 257 -37.45 -4.00 -6.52
CA ASP A 257 -36.67 -4.13 -5.30
C ASP A 257 -36.13 -2.75 -4.90
N ASP A 258 -36.82 -2.08 -3.96
CA ASP A 258 -36.43 -0.78 -3.39
C ASP A 258 -35.03 -0.78 -2.74
N ARG A 259 -34.42 -1.95 -2.61
CA ARG A 259 -33.05 -2.11 -2.12
C ARG A 259 -32.01 -1.98 -3.24
N LEU A 260 -32.43 -1.96 -4.51
CA LEU A 260 -31.59 -1.89 -5.69
C LEU A 260 -31.77 -0.54 -6.39
N ASP A 261 -30.67 0.14 -6.66
CA ASP A 261 -30.66 1.37 -7.45
C ASP A 261 -30.36 1.00 -8.91
N LEU A 262 -31.37 1.04 -9.78
CA LEU A 262 -31.27 0.65 -11.19
C LEU A 262 -30.46 1.70 -11.96
N LEU A 263 -29.32 1.31 -12.51
CA LEU A 263 -28.40 2.18 -13.23
C LEU A 263 -28.69 2.22 -14.74
N SER A 264 -28.87 1.05 -15.37
CA SER A 264 -29.16 0.95 -16.81
C SER A 264 -29.81 -0.37 -17.19
N VAL A 265 -30.65 -0.33 -18.21
CA VAL A 265 -31.26 -1.48 -18.88
C VAL A 265 -30.92 -1.36 -20.37
N THR A 266 -30.23 -2.34 -20.94
CA THR A 266 -29.75 -2.32 -22.33
C THR A 266 -30.17 -3.60 -23.04
N ASN A 267 -30.98 -3.49 -24.09
CA ASN A 267 -31.34 -4.63 -24.93
C ASN A 267 -30.13 -5.04 -25.79
N ILE A 268 -29.77 -6.31 -25.75
CA ILE A 268 -28.68 -6.88 -26.57
C ILE A 268 -29.25 -7.59 -27.80
N THR A 269 -30.34 -8.34 -27.61
CA THR A 269 -31.12 -9.00 -28.68
C THR A 269 -32.62 -8.88 -28.38
N GLU A 270 -33.49 -9.39 -29.28
CA GLU A 270 -34.95 -9.35 -29.09
C GLU A 270 -35.41 -10.04 -27.79
N ASP A 271 -34.69 -11.09 -27.36
CA ASP A 271 -35.04 -11.90 -26.18
C ASP A 271 -34.02 -11.77 -25.02
N LEU A 272 -33.09 -10.80 -25.05
CA LEU A 272 -32.06 -10.66 -24.02
C LEU A 272 -31.78 -9.20 -23.66
N CYS A 273 -31.91 -8.91 -22.37
CA CYS A 273 -31.66 -7.61 -21.79
C CYS A 273 -30.54 -7.68 -20.75
N MET A 274 -29.71 -6.64 -20.68
CA MET A 274 -28.65 -6.47 -19.69
C MET A 274 -29.06 -5.38 -18.70
N ILE A 275 -29.15 -5.73 -17.42
CA ILE A 275 -29.55 -4.81 -16.35
C ILE A 275 -28.40 -4.60 -15.38
N THR A 276 -28.23 -3.36 -14.92
CA THR A 276 -27.15 -2.92 -14.03
C THR A 276 -27.72 -2.19 -12.79
N TYR A 277 -27.29 -2.52 -11.55
CA TYR A 277 -27.85 -1.93 -10.30
C TYR A 277 -26.88 -1.84 -9.07
N ARG A 278 -27.27 -1.20 -7.92
CA ARG A 278 -26.41 -0.87 -6.71
C ARG A 278 -27.09 -0.89 -5.28
N LYS A 279 -26.34 -1.05 -4.14
CA LYS A 279 -26.69 -1.03 -2.65
C LYS A 279 -25.82 -0.10 -1.68
N LYS A 280 -25.93 -0.01 -0.30
CA LYS A 280 -25.27 1.01 0.65
C LYS A 280 -24.72 0.53 2.10
N GLU A 281 -23.75 1.21 2.84
CA GLU A 281 -22.88 0.71 4.03
C GLU A 281 -22.09 1.63 5.11
N GLY A 282 -21.48 1.08 6.25
CA GLY A 282 -20.08 1.32 6.89
C GLY A 282 -19.73 1.28 8.47
N GLN A 283 -18.54 0.76 8.99
CA GLN A 283 -17.80 1.05 10.33
C GLN A 283 -16.41 0.30 10.63
N ALA A 284 -15.17 0.80 10.39
CA ALA A 284 -13.93 0.05 10.81
C ALA A 284 -12.66 0.84 11.22
N ARG A 285 -12.72 2.18 11.34
CA ARG A 285 -11.52 3.04 11.38
C ARG A 285 -11.08 3.46 12.80
N LEU A 286 -11.92 3.22 13.79
CA LEU A 286 -11.74 3.71 15.17
C LEU A 286 -10.55 3.12 15.92
N HIS A 287 -10.21 1.87 15.62
CA HIS A 287 -9.28 1.14 16.46
C HIS A 287 -7.81 1.55 16.20
N LEU A 288 -7.43 1.78 14.95
CA LEU A 288 -6.10 2.30 14.59
C LEU A 288 -5.84 3.69 15.22
N TYR A 289 -6.89 4.51 15.34
CA TYR A 289 -6.77 5.87 15.85
C TYR A 289 -6.31 5.94 17.32
N GLN A 290 -6.59 4.90 18.11
CA GLN A 290 -6.17 4.82 19.52
C GLN A 290 -4.64 4.82 19.67
N TYR A 291 -3.92 4.17 18.74
CA TYR A 291 -2.45 4.13 18.76
C TYR A 291 -1.82 5.45 18.29
N LEU A 292 -2.46 6.10 17.32
CA LEU A 292 -2.03 7.42 16.83
C LEU A 292 -2.13 8.47 17.94
N GLU A 293 -3.13 8.36 18.81
CA GLU A 293 -3.31 9.25 19.95
C GLU A 293 -2.25 9.05 21.04
N GLU A 294 -1.76 7.85 21.28
CA GLU A 294 -0.66 7.66 22.25
C GLU A 294 0.69 8.12 21.67
N LEU A 295 0.90 7.95 20.36
CA LEU A 295 2.16 8.28 19.69
C LEU A 295 2.32 9.77 19.33
N GLN A 296 1.22 10.50 19.11
CA GLN A 296 1.24 11.94 18.81
C GLN A 296 2.28 12.31 17.73
N GLU A 297 3.17 13.26 18.00
CA GLU A 297 4.21 13.77 17.08
C GLU A 297 5.22 12.74 16.62
N LYS A 298 5.29 11.60 17.31
CA LYS A 298 6.21 10.52 16.95
C LYS A 298 5.79 9.81 15.68
N VAL A 299 4.52 9.84 15.28
CA VAL A 299 4.05 9.12 14.08
C VAL A 299 4.65 9.71 12.81
N VAL A 300 5.30 8.85 12.01
CA VAL A 300 5.92 9.18 10.72
C VAL A 300 5.07 8.73 9.54
N TYR A 301 4.42 7.57 9.66
CA TYR A 301 3.53 7.04 8.63
C TYR A 301 2.54 6.04 9.25
N TYR A 302 1.35 5.87 8.67
CA TYR A 302 0.37 4.86 9.09
C TYR A 302 -0.51 4.45 7.89
N ASP A 303 -0.96 3.20 7.89
CA ASP A 303 -1.92 2.62 6.94
C ASP A 303 -3.01 1.84 7.71
N THR A 304 -3.94 1.22 6.98
CA THR A 304 -5.14 0.48 7.39
C THR A 304 -5.05 -0.24 8.75
N ASP A 305 -3.92 -0.86 9.06
CA ASP A 305 -3.66 -1.63 10.28
C ASP A 305 -2.25 -1.43 10.88
N SER A 306 -1.43 -0.52 10.32
CA SER A 306 0.00 -0.37 10.69
C SER A 306 0.42 1.07 10.99
N VAL A 307 1.44 1.23 11.84
CA VAL A 307 2.01 2.53 12.24
C VAL A 307 3.53 2.51 12.32
N ILE A 308 4.18 3.53 11.76
CA ILE A 308 5.62 3.82 11.79
C ILE A 308 5.82 5.09 12.60
N TYR A 309 6.71 5.08 13.59
CA TYR A 309 6.95 6.25 14.45
C TYR A 309 8.40 6.40 14.89
N CYS A 310 8.81 7.62 15.24
CA CYS A 310 10.14 7.99 15.70
C CYS A 310 10.24 7.97 17.24
N ALA A 311 11.13 7.18 17.82
CA ALA A 311 11.43 7.15 19.26
C ALA A 311 12.89 6.75 19.51
N THR A 312 13.39 6.89 20.74
CA THR A 312 14.65 6.25 21.15
C THR A 312 14.45 4.78 21.50
N SER A 313 15.54 3.99 21.62
CA SER A 313 15.45 2.58 22.06
C SER A 313 14.79 2.45 23.45
N GLU A 314 15.05 3.40 24.34
CA GLU A 314 14.51 3.44 25.70
C GLU A 314 13.03 3.86 25.69
N GLU A 315 12.66 4.83 24.85
CA GLU A 315 11.28 5.26 24.67
C GLU A 315 10.42 4.20 23.99
N ASN A 316 10.97 3.44 23.04
CA ASN A 316 10.27 2.31 22.44
C ASN A 316 9.91 1.25 23.47
N ASN A 317 10.76 1.02 24.47
CA ASN A 317 10.46 0.10 25.55
C ASN A 317 9.40 0.64 26.53
N ARG A 318 9.01 1.91 26.42
CA ARG A 318 8.02 2.58 27.29
C ARG A 318 6.70 2.91 26.58
N LEU A 319 6.76 3.29 25.31
CA LEU A 319 5.60 3.66 24.48
C LEU A 319 4.87 2.41 24.00
N LEU A 320 3.53 2.44 24.06
CA LEU A 320 2.65 1.37 23.59
C LEU A 320 2.91 0.02 24.30
N VAL A 321 3.54 0.00 25.48
CA VAL A 321 3.89 -1.25 26.20
C VAL A 321 2.67 -2.12 26.47
N ARG A 322 1.52 -1.51 26.75
CA ARG A 322 0.23 -2.21 26.95
C ARG A 322 -0.36 -2.74 25.64
N HIS A 323 0.08 -2.21 24.52
CA HIS A 323 -0.43 -2.49 23.18
C HIS A 323 0.52 -3.34 22.34
N LYS A 324 1.76 -3.58 22.77
CA LYS A 324 2.76 -4.40 22.04
C LYS A 324 2.66 -5.87 22.42
N GLY A 325 2.77 -6.74 21.42
CA GLY A 325 2.82 -8.19 21.61
C GLY A 325 2.31 -8.98 20.40
N ASP A 326 2.34 -10.31 20.53
CA ASP A 326 1.94 -11.25 19.46
C ASP A 326 0.44 -11.59 19.48
N LEU A 327 -0.31 -11.01 20.42
CA LEU A 327 -1.71 -11.36 20.66
C LEU A 327 -2.65 -10.53 19.79
N LEU A 328 -3.88 -10.99 19.70
CA LEU A 328 -4.91 -10.38 18.88
C LEU A 328 -5.16 -8.91 19.29
N GLY A 329 -5.11 -7.98 18.33
CA GLY A 329 -5.29 -6.53 18.60
C GLY A 329 -4.04 -5.82 19.12
N GLN A 330 -2.93 -6.54 19.32
CA GLN A 330 -1.66 -5.95 19.73
C GLN A 330 -0.76 -5.65 18.53
N LEU A 331 0.04 -4.59 18.68
CA LEU A 331 1.07 -4.13 17.80
C LEU A 331 2.27 -5.08 17.82
N LYS A 332 2.38 -5.90 16.78
CA LYS A 332 3.49 -6.80 16.50
C LYS A 332 4.57 -6.08 15.69
N ASP A 333 5.81 -6.41 15.99
CA ASP A 333 6.96 -5.93 15.24
C ASP A 333 7.09 -6.71 13.90
N GLU A 334 6.85 -6.04 12.77
CA GLU A 334 7.02 -6.63 11.43
C GLU A 334 8.47 -6.69 10.97
N THR A 335 9.37 -5.95 11.63
CA THR A 335 10.80 -5.90 11.30
C THR A 335 11.60 -7.02 11.96
N GLY A 336 10.96 -7.80 12.84
CA GLY A 336 11.58 -8.93 13.53
C GLY A 336 12.68 -8.50 14.51
N GLY A 337 12.52 -7.35 15.17
CA GLY A 337 13.47 -6.78 16.11
C GLY A 337 14.59 -5.95 15.45
N VAL A 338 14.51 -5.69 14.14
CA VAL A 338 15.57 -5.03 13.37
C VAL A 338 15.19 -3.60 13.04
N ARG A 339 16.06 -2.65 13.37
CA ARG A 339 15.74 -1.21 13.31
C ARG A 339 15.65 -0.69 11.89
N ILE A 340 14.78 0.30 11.65
CA ILE A 340 14.74 1.05 10.38
C ILE A 340 15.74 2.21 10.48
N VAL A 341 16.74 2.23 9.58
CA VAL A 341 17.81 3.24 9.53
C VAL A 341 17.43 4.41 8.62
N LYS A 342 16.65 4.15 7.56
CA LYS A 342 16.16 5.17 6.63
C LYS A 342 14.74 4.86 6.24
N PHE A 343 13.90 5.88 6.18
CA PHE A 343 12.52 5.79 5.71
C PHE A 343 12.22 6.96 4.79
N VAL A 344 11.59 6.70 3.65
CA VAL A 344 11.14 7.72 2.69
C VAL A 344 9.72 7.37 2.28
N ALA A 345 8.76 8.27 2.50
CA ALA A 345 7.41 8.15 1.97
C ALA A 345 7.13 9.31 1.01
N ALA A 346 6.79 8.98 -0.23
CA ALA A 346 6.45 9.97 -1.25
C ALA A 346 4.93 10.19 -1.34
N ALA A 347 4.14 9.17 -1.02
CA ALA A 347 2.67 9.20 -1.03
C ALA A 347 2.11 8.03 -0.19
N PRO A 348 0.79 7.99 0.06
CA PRO A 348 0.13 6.82 0.63
C PRO A 348 0.43 5.56 -0.16
N LYS A 349 0.83 4.51 0.56
CA LYS A 349 1.27 3.21 0.05
C LYS A 349 2.49 3.28 -0.87
N ALA A 350 3.18 4.42 -0.92
CA ALA A 350 4.39 4.64 -1.70
C ALA A 350 5.52 5.11 -0.77
N TYR A 351 6.11 4.13 -0.07
CA TYR A 351 7.22 4.34 0.83
C TYR A 351 8.29 3.26 0.67
N SER A 352 9.51 3.57 1.09
CA SER A 352 10.66 2.67 1.09
C SER A 352 11.43 2.84 2.40
N TYR A 353 11.97 1.75 2.94
CA TYR A 353 12.75 1.79 4.16
C TYR A 353 13.93 0.82 4.12
N VAL A 354 14.97 1.14 4.88
CA VAL A 354 16.20 0.35 5.00
C VAL A 354 16.32 -0.16 6.43
N LEU A 355 16.37 -1.48 6.62
CA LEU A 355 16.60 -2.11 7.92
C LEU A 355 18.10 -2.18 8.28
N GLU A 356 18.42 -2.23 9.57
CA GLU A 356 19.78 -2.29 10.14
C GLU A 356 20.51 -3.59 9.77
N ASN A 357 19.77 -4.69 9.61
CA ASN A 357 20.29 -5.95 9.05
C ASN A 357 20.49 -5.92 7.52
N GLY A 358 20.18 -4.80 6.87
CA GLY A 358 20.34 -4.63 5.44
C GLY A 358 19.45 -5.54 4.60
N LYS A 359 18.22 -5.89 5.04
CA LYS A 359 17.25 -6.59 4.18
C LYS A 359 16.92 -5.71 2.97
N THR A 360 17.70 -5.93 1.93
CA THR A 360 17.65 -5.25 0.64
C THR A 360 17.47 -6.35 -0.38
N GLU A 361 16.49 -6.19 -1.27
CA GLU A 361 16.38 -7.07 -2.43
C GLU A 361 17.52 -6.75 -3.40
N THR A 362 17.89 -7.71 -4.24
CA THR A 362 18.93 -7.48 -5.24
C THR A 362 18.35 -6.63 -6.36
N TYR A 363 18.87 -5.40 -6.51
CA TYR A 363 18.44 -4.48 -7.56
C TYR A 363 19.56 -4.21 -8.55
N LEU A 364 19.21 -4.20 -9.83
CA LEU A 364 20.02 -3.63 -10.88
C LEU A 364 19.70 -2.13 -10.95
N PHE A 365 20.71 -1.31 -10.69
CA PHE A 365 20.69 0.12 -10.95
C PHE A 365 21.29 0.40 -12.31
N VAL A 366 20.60 1.18 -13.12
CA VAL A 366 21.07 1.60 -14.44
C VAL A 366 20.77 3.08 -14.64
N GLU A 367 21.78 3.83 -15.05
CA GLU A 367 21.66 5.21 -15.47
C GLU A 367 21.70 5.29 -16.99
N PHE A 368 20.60 5.75 -17.59
CA PHE A 368 20.44 5.89 -19.03
C PHE A 368 20.55 7.35 -19.48
N GLY A 369 21.04 7.56 -20.69
CA GLY A 369 20.98 8.82 -21.44
C GLY A 369 20.58 8.57 -22.88
N LEU A 370 20.22 9.64 -23.59
CA LEU A 370 19.82 9.59 -24.99
C LEU A 370 20.68 10.55 -25.81
N GLU A 371 21.28 10.03 -26.87
CA GLU A 371 22.15 10.78 -27.78
C GLU A 371 21.72 10.58 -29.24
N ASP A 372 22.02 11.57 -30.07
CA ASP A 372 21.88 11.45 -31.52
C ASP A 372 23.03 10.61 -32.12
N ALA A 373 22.99 10.36 -33.43
CA ALA A 373 24.05 9.63 -34.12
C ALA A 373 25.45 10.27 -34.00
N ALA A 374 25.52 11.58 -33.74
CA ALA A 374 26.74 12.37 -33.60
C ALA A 374 27.21 12.51 -32.14
N GLY A 375 26.50 11.91 -31.17
CA GLY A 375 26.84 11.96 -29.74
C GLY A 375 26.35 13.23 -29.03
N ASN A 376 25.49 14.03 -29.66
CA ASN A 376 24.91 15.21 -29.02
C ASN A 376 23.64 14.84 -28.23
N PRO A 377 23.34 15.59 -27.16
CA PRO A 377 22.08 15.47 -26.45
C PRO A 377 20.86 15.66 -27.34
N VAL A 378 19.85 14.80 -27.19
CA VAL A 378 18.59 14.92 -27.93
C VAL A 378 17.75 16.08 -27.36
N PRO A 379 17.38 17.10 -28.14
CA PRO A 379 16.62 18.25 -27.65
C PRO A 379 15.14 17.89 -27.41
N ALA A 380 14.50 18.53 -26.44
CA ALA A 380 13.08 18.31 -26.11
C ALA A 380 12.13 18.48 -27.31
N SER A 381 12.49 19.32 -28.28
CA SER A 381 11.71 19.57 -29.50
C SER A 381 11.62 18.37 -30.45
N GLU A 382 12.45 17.35 -30.27
CA GLU A 382 12.41 16.12 -31.06
C GLU A 382 11.44 15.08 -30.48
N ASN A 383 10.97 15.24 -29.24
CA ASN A 383 9.94 14.39 -28.62
C ASN A 383 10.21 12.88 -28.80
N ILE A 384 11.45 12.47 -28.56
CA ILE A 384 11.91 11.07 -28.61
C ILE A 384 11.84 10.48 -27.22
N SER A 385 11.42 9.22 -27.12
CA SER A 385 11.26 8.53 -25.85
C SER A 385 11.69 7.07 -25.96
N THR A 386 11.80 6.40 -24.82
CA THR A 386 12.02 4.96 -24.78
C THR A 386 10.70 4.20 -24.65
N ILE A 387 10.77 2.89 -24.89
CA ILE A 387 9.70 1.95 -24.53
C ILE A 387 9.42 1.97 -23.03
N GLN A 388 8.26 1.43 -22.65
CA GLN A 388 7.89 1.25 -21.25
C GLN A 388 8.87 0.35 -20.50
N GLY A 389 9.03 0.62 -19.21
CA GLY A 389 9.70 -0.31 -18.31
C GLY A 389 11.19 -0.47 -18.61
N LEU A 390 11.83 0.60 -19.10
CA LEU A 390 13.21 0.60 -19.61
C LEU A 390 14.20 -0.09 -18.66
N ALA A 391 13.96 -0.01 -17.35
CA ALA A 391 14.80 -0.63 -16.32
C ALA A 391 14.95 -2.17 -16.46
N LYS A 392 14.05 -2.82 -17.20
CA LYS A 392 14.10 -4.28 -17.48
C LYS A 392 14.07 -4.59 -18.96
N THR A 393 13.34 -3.80 -19.76
CA THR A 393 13.12 -4.08 -21.18
C THR A 393 14.35 -3.83 -22.05
N PHE A 394 15.36 -3.11 -21.56
CA PHE A 394 16.65 -2.95 -22.23
C PHE A 394 17.49 -4.24 -22.29
N ILE A 395 17.14 -5.27 -21.52
CA ILE A 395 17.87 -6.54 -21.47
C ILE A 395 17.27 -7.48 -22.51
N LYS A 396 18.09 -7.88 -23.48
CA LYS A 396 17.72 -8.88 -24.50
C LYS A 396 17.76 -10.27 -23.88
N ASN A 397 18.96 -10.65 -23.44
CA ASN A 397 19.23 -11.93 -22.81
C ASN A 397 20.07 -11.71 -21.55
N ILE A 398 19.93 -12.60 -20.57
CA ILE A 398 20.75 -12.58 -19.36
C ILE A 398 21.23 -14.00 -19.03
N LYS A 399 22.54 -14.14 -18.87
CA LYS A 399 23.18 -15.38 -18.42
C LYS A 399 23.62 -15.26 -16.97
N LEU A 400 23.41 -16.32 -16.22
CA LEU A 400 23.80 -16.47 -14.84
C LEU A 400 24.76 -17.65 -14.71
N MET A 401 25.96 -17.38 -14.23
CA MET A 401 26.99 -18.37 -13.93
C MET A 401 27.36 -18.36 -12.46
N ILE A 402 27.56 -19.54 -11.89
CA ILE A 402 28.10 -19.75 -10.54
C ILE A 402 29.36 -20.60 -10.64
N ASN A 403 30.47 -20.14 -10.09
CA ASN A 403 31.77 -20.83 -10.10
C ASN A 403 32.17 -21.32 -11.52
N GLY A 404 31.87 -20.51 -12.55
CA GLY A 404 32.16 -20.83 -13.94
C GLY A 404 31.16 -21.79 -14.63
N GLN A 405 30.20 -22.36 -13.92
CA GLN A 405 29.12 -23.15 -14.52
C GLN A 405 27.92 -22.27 -14.86
N GLU A 406 27.41 -22.38 -16.09
CA GLU A 406 26.17 -21.72 -16.51
C GLU A 406 24.98 -22.39 -15.82
N LEU A 407 24.23 -21.62 -15.03
CA LEU A 407 23.03 -22.08 -14.33
C LEU A 407 21.76 -21.76 -15.12
N SER A 408 21.76 -20.63 -15.82
CA SER A 408 20.61 -20.15 -16.58
C SER A 408 21.05 -19.23 -17.70
N ASP A 409 20.50 -19.45 -18.89
CA ASP A 409 20.53 -18.54 -20.03
C ASP A 409 19.08 -18.23 -20.41
N GLN A 410 18.62 -17.03 -20.07
CA GLN A 410 17.25 -16.61 -20.33
C GLN A 410 17.24 -15.69 -21.56
N SER A 411 16.69 -16.21 -22.66
CA SER A 411 16.39 -15.43 -23.85
C SER A 411 15.12 -14.60 -23.67
N ASP A 412 14.97 -13.58 -24.52
CA ASP A 412 13.73 -12.79 -24.64
C ASP A 412 13.27 -12.13 -23.34
N TYR A 413 14.24 -11.79 -22.48
CA TYR A 413 14.01 -11.20 -21.16
C TYR A 413 13.16 -9.94 -21.26
N SER A 414 13.43 -9.10 -22.27
CA SER A 414 12.65 -7.88 -22.55
C SER A 414 11.15 -8.12 -22.71
N TYR A 415 10.74 -9.17 -23.44
CA TYR A 415 9.33 -9.50 -23.65
C TYR A 415 8.69 -10.07 -22.39
N ILE A 416 9.42 -10.94 -21.67
CA ILE A 416 8.96 -11.49 -20.39
C ILE A 416 8.73 -10.36 -19.40
N ALA A 417 9.67 -9.42 -19.28
CA ALA A 417 9.55 -8.26 -18.41
C ALA A 417 8.36 -7.37 -18.81
N TYR A 418 8.16 -7.13 -20.11
CA TYR A 418 7.04 -6.34 -20.62
C TYR A 418 5.69 -7.00 -20.30
N LEU A 419 5.53 -8.29 -20.61
CA LEU A 419 4.29 -9.04 -20.33
C LEU A 419 4.00 -9.14 -18.84
N GLN A 420 5.01 -9.33 -18.00
CA GLN A 420 4.83 -9.35 -16.55
C GLN A 420 4.35 -7.99 -16.03
N GLN A 421 4.96 -6.90 -16.49
CA GLN A 421 4.53 -5.55 -16.13
C GLN A 421 3.08 -5.28 -16.56
N GLU A 422 2.66 -5.79 -17.72
CA GLU A 422 1.29 -5.59 -18.23
C GLU A 422 0.24 -6.50 -17.61
N LEU A 423 0.55 -7.77 -17.34
CA LEU A 423 -0.45 -8.77 -16.97
C LEU A 423 -0.52 -9.05 -15.47
N MET A 424 0.57 -8.82 -14.73
CA MET A 424 0.69 -9.25 -13.33
C MET A 424 0.43 -8.13 -12.32
N PHE A 425 0.30 -6.88 -12.77
CA PHE A 425 0.09 -5.72 -11.91
C PHE A 425 -1.25 -5.06 -12.22
N ASP A 426 -1.98 -4.66 -11.18
CA ASP A 426 -3.19 -3.86 -11.32
C ASP A 426 -2.90 -2.43 -11.78
N ALA A 427 -3.94 -1.68 -12.11
CA ALA A 427 -3.81 -0.32 -12.62
C ALA A 427 -3.16 0.66 -11.61
N GLU A 428 -3.23 0.36 -10.31
CA GLU A 428 -2.67 1.19 -9.26
C GLU A 428 -1.16 0.94 -9.11
N ALA A 429 -0.75 -0.33 -8.99
CA ALA A 429 0.65 -0.75 -8.95
C ALA A 429 1.42 -0.34 -10.21
N LYS A 430 0.76 -0.34 -11.38
CA LYS A 430 1.31 0.19 -12.63
C LYS A 430 1.62 1.69 -12.55
N ARG A 431 0.84 2.48 -11.81
CA ARG A 431 1.04 3.94 -11.67
C ARG A 431 2.08 4.30 -10.61
N THR A 432 2.24 3.47 -9.59
CA THR A 432 3.08 3.76 -8.42
C THR A 432 4.35 2.89 -8.41
N THR A 433 4.20 1.58 -8.21
CA THR A 433 5.29 0.63 -8.01
C THR A 433 6.20 0.47 -9.23
N LEU A 434 5.66 0.57 -10.45
CA LEU A 434 6.45 0.40 -11.68
C LEU A 434 7.07 1.71 -12.19
N ALA A 435 6.71 2.87 -11.63
CA ALA A 435 7.25 4.16 -12.07
C ALA A 435 8.79 4.27 -11.93
N PRO A 436 9.44 3.78 -10.85
CA PRO A 436 10.91 3.72 -10.76
C PRO A 436 11.57 2.83 -11.82
N GLY A 437 10.82 1.88 -12.37
CA GLY A 437 11.21 1.04 -13.50
C GLY A 437 11.07 1.73 -14.86
N PHE A 438 10.70 3.01 -14.87
CA PHE A 438 10.40 3.82 -16.06
C PHE A 438 9.15 3.35 -16.82
N TYR A 439 8.14 2.87 -16.08
CA TYR A 439 6.83 2.49 -16.61
C TYR A 439 5.79 3.57 -16.27
N TYR A 440 5.11 4.09 -17.28
CA TYR A 440 4.09 5.13 -17.13
C TYR A 440 2.85 4.80 -17.95
N PRO A 441 1.74 4.38 -17.32
CA PRO A 441 0.56 3.94 -18.06
C PRO A 441 -0.09 5.09 -18.84
N ALA A 442 -0.67 4.76 -20.00
CA ALA A 442 -1.38 5.72 -20.84
C ALA A 442 -2.68 6.21 -20.21
N SER A 443 -3.13 7.40 -20.61
CA SER A 443 -4.38 8.01 -20.13
C SER A 443 -5.64 7.59 -20.92
N GLY A 444 -5.57 6.54 -21.75
CA GLY A 444 -6.68 6.04 -22.57
C GLY A 444 -6.30 4.78 -23.37
N ASP A 445 -7.08 4.46 -24.41
CA ASP A 445 -6.98 3.20 -25.18
C ASP A 445 -5.77 3.11 -26.14
N LYS A 446 -5.01 4.19 -26.29
CA LYS A 446 -3.86 4.25 -27.20
C LYS A 446 -2.56 4.40 -26.39
N GLN A 447 -1.86 3.29 -26.18
CA GLN A 447 -0.50 3.29 -25.64
C GLN A 447 0.52 3.60 -26.76
N GLU A 448 1.66 4.19 -26.39
CA GLU A 448 2.81 4.39 -27.29
C GLU A 448 2.47 5.21 -28.55
N ASN A 449 2.03 6.45 -28.35
CA ASN A 449 1.87 7.43 -29.43
C ASN A 449 2.44 8.80 -29.01
N ILE A 450 2.55 9.74 -29.94
CA ILE A 450 3.11 11.08 -29.67
C ILE A 450 2.26 11.92 -28.69
N GLU A 451 0.98 11.61 -28.55
CA GLU A 451 0.04 12.33 -27.70
C GLU A 451 -0.03 11.77 -26.27
N ASP A 452 0.46 10.54 -26.07
CA ASP A 452 0.38 9.78 -24.82
C ASP A 452 1.11 10.51 -23.69
N VAL A 453 0.41 10.64 -22.58
CA VAL A 453 0.93 11.27 -21.36
C VAL A 453 2.12 10.49 -20.82
N GLY A 454 2.10 9.16 -20.92
CA GLY A 454 3.22 8.30 -20.52
C GLY A 454 4.47 8.55 -21.38
N TYR A 455 4.29 8.50 -22.70
CA TYR A 455 5.34 8.77 -23.68
C TYR A 455 6.00 10.16 -23.48
N LYS A 456 5.19 11.22 -23.39
CA LYS A 456 5.66 12.61 -23.17
C LYS A 456 6.43 12.75 -21.86
N LYS A 457 5.96 12.11 -20.79
CA LYS A 457 6.62 12.14 -19.48
C LYS A 457 8.01 11.47 -19.56
N ARG A 458 8.11 10.29 -20.17
CA ARG A 458 9.40 9.61 -20.39
C ARG A 458 10.34 10.45 -21.27
N SER A 459 9.82 11.08 -22.32
CA SER A 459 10.62 11.95 -23.20
C SER A 459 11.22 13.13 -22.43
N SER A 460 10.41 13.83 -21.61
CA SER A 460 10.86 14.98 -20.82
C SER A 460 11.94 14.66 -19.77
N MET A 461 12.05 13.39 -19.37
CA MET A 461 13.04 12.89 -18.41
C MET A 461 14.37 12.52 -19.07
N LEU A 462 14.39 12.37 -20.40
CA LEU A 462 15.57 11.99 -21.19
C LEU A 462 16.03 13.07 -22.17
N SER A 463 15.24 14.14 -22.36
CA SER A 463 15.59 15.26 -23.22
C SER A 463 16.65 16.17 -22.63
N ASP A 464 17.28 16.97 -23.50
CA ASP A 464 18.22 18.04 -23.15
C ASP A 464 19.43 17.55 -22.35
N GLY A 465 19.88 16.32 -22.62
CA GLY A 465 21.06 15.72 -22.00
C GLY A 465 20.84 15.20 -20.58
N LYS A 466 19.59 15.19 -20.11
CA LYS A 466 19.23 14.60 -18.82
C LYS A 466 19.47 13.10 -18.84
N THR A 467 19.84 12.57 -17.68
CA THR A 467 19.98 11.14 -17.45
C THR A 467 18.85 10.67 -16.54
N VAL A 468 18.41 9.43 -16.75
CA VAL A 468 17.44 8.80 -15.86
C VAL A 468 18.09 7.64 -15.13
N GLN A 469 17.93 7.64 -13.81
CA GLN A 469 18.33 6.54 -12.95
C GLN A 469 17.13 5.63 -12.73
N THR A 470 17.35 4.35 -12.98
CA THR A 470 16.33 3.32 -12.80
C THR A 470 16.82 2.25 -11.84
N LEU A 471 15.90 1.66 -11.08
CA LEU A 471 16.14 0.48 -10.28
C LEU A 471 15.13 -0.60 -10.65
N SER A 472 15.61 -1.82 -10.84
CA SER A 472 14.75 -2.97 -11.11
C SER A 472 15.30 -4.24 -10.48
N ASN A 473 14.41 -5.15 -10.08
CA ASN A 473 14.80 -6.51 -9.74
C ASN A 473 15.03 -7.34 -11.02
N LEU A 474 15.98 -8.26 -10.96
CA LEU A 474 16.27 -9.19 -12.05
C LEU A 474 15.38 -10.43 -11.96
N HIS A 475 14.68 -10.76 -13.04
CA HIS A 475 13.86 -11.96 -13.16
C HIS A 475 14.71 -13.18 -13.49
N LEU A 476 15.48 -13.65 -12.52
CA LEU A 476 16.19 -14.92 -12.61
C LEU A 476 15.76 -15.82 -11.45
N ASN A 477 15.63 -17.13 -11.71
CA ASN A 477 15.18 -18.10 -10.71
C ASN A 477 16.01 -18.03 -9.41
N LEU A 478 17.31 -17.77 -9.51
CA LEU A 478 18.20 -17.62 -8.35
C LEU A 478 17.84 -16.41 -7.47
N PHE A 479 17.36 -15.32 -8.06
CA PHE A 479 16.95 -14.11 -7.34
C PHE A 479 15.53 -14.18 -6.79
N MET A 480 14.76 -15.21 -7.16
CA MET A 480 13.40 -15.45 -6.68
C MET A 480 13.34 -16.38 -5.46
N GLN A 481 14.50 -16.79 -4.91
CA GLN A 481 14.58 -17.62 -3.70
C GLN A 481 15.15 -16.87 -2.48
N PRO A 482 14.77 -17.24 -1.25
CA PRO A 482 15.24 -16.55 -0.04
C PRO A 482 16.65 -16.97 0.43
N ARG A 483 17.25 -18.02 -0.16
CA ARG A 483 18.52 -18.59 0.30
C ARG A 483 19.71 -17.71 -0.12
N LEU A 484 20.68 -17.57 0.78
CA LEU A 484 21.92 -16.85 0.51
C LEU A 484 22.91 -17.74 -0.26
N LEU A 485 23.75 -17.10 -1.08
CA LEU A 485 24.91 -17.77 -1.65
C LEU A 485 25.95 -18.04 -0.56
N LEU A 486 26.63 -19.18 -0.66
CA LEU A 486 27.72 -19.54 0.24
C LEU A 486 28.89 -18.55 0.06
N PRO A 487 29.64 -18.24 1.14
CA PRO A 487 30.89 -17.48 1.03
C PRO A 487 31.83 -18.08 -0.02
N PHE A 488 32.62 -17.23 -0.67
CA PHE A 488 33.58 -17.63 -1.73
C PHE A 488 32.96 -18.24 -2.99
N THR A 489 31.64 -18.08 -3.19
CA THR A 489 30.99 -18.40 -4.47
C THR A 489 31.19 -17.26 -5.46
N ASP A 490 31.72 -17.54 -6.64
CA ASP A 490 31.80 -16.56 -7.73
C ASP A 490 30.47 -16.51 -8.48
N LEU A 491 29.86 -15.33 -8.53
CA LEU A 491 28.61 -15.06 -9.23
C LEU A 491 28.92 -14.13 -10.41
N ARG A 492 28.65 -14.62 -11.62
CA ARG A 492 28.84 -13.84 -12.85
C ARG A 492 27.51 -13.71 -13.59
N LEU A 493 27.09 -12.47 -13.81
CA LEU A 493 25.98 -12.12 -14.69
C LEU A 493 26.53 -11.57 -16.00
N VAL A 494 26.00 -12.04 -17.12
CA VAL A 494 26.28 -11.48 -18.45
C VAL A 494 24.96 -10.97 -19.01
N ILE A 495 24.86 -9.65 -19.12
CA ILE A 495 23.67 -8.96 -19.63
C ILE A 495 23.93 -8.57 -21.08
N TYR A 496 23.09 -9.08 -21.99
CA TYR A 496 23.09 -8.68 -23.39
C TYR A 496 22.04 -7.58 -23.57
N ARG A 497 22.48 -6.40 -24.00
CA ARG A 497 21.59 -5.25 -24.26
C ARG A 497 20.74 -5.48 -25.52
N GLN A 498 19.52 -4.96 -25.51
CA GLN A 498 18.68 -4.83 -26.70
C GLN A 498 19.22 -3.79 -27.68
N ASP A 499 18.78 -3.92 -28.93
CA ASP A 499 19.11 -2.98 -29.99
C ASP A 499 18.45 -1.61 -29.74
N ASP A 500 19.10 -0.52 -30.16
CA ASP A 500 18.57 0.84 -29.95
C ASP A 500 17.19 1.03 -30.61
N ALA A 501 16.98 0.42 -31.78
CA ALA A 501 15.71 0.42 -32.49
C ALA A 501 14.58 -0.27 -31.71
N PHE A 502 14.91 -1.18 -30.79
CA PHE A 502 13.94 -1.80 -29.90
C PHE A 502 13.64 -0.89 -28.69
N CYS A 503 14.68 -0.34 -28.08
CA CYS A 503 14.55 0.46 -26.86
C CYS A 503 13.94 1.84 -27.08
N ILE A 504 14.13 2.45 -28.25
CA ILE A 504 13.75 3.83 -28.56
C ILE A 504 12.54 3.84 -29.48
N LYS A 505 11.60 4.75 -29.21
CA LYS A 505 10.44 5.03 -30.05
C LYS A 505 10.50 6.45 -30.59
N ASN A 506 10.34 6.56 -31.90
CA ASN A 506 10.24 7.82 -32.63
C ASN A 506 8.89 7.86 -33.35
N PHE A 507 7.94 8.61 -32.81
CA PHE A 507 6.59 8.79 -33.39
C PHE A 507 6.44 10.11 -34.16
N ASN A 508 7.53 10.77 -34.55
CA ASN A 508 7.46 12.00 -35.32
C ASN A 508 6.85 11.73 -36.70
N ALA A 509 5.85 12.54 -37.08
CA ALA A 509 5.23 12.49 -38.41
C ALA A 509 6.06 13.20 -39.50
N ASP A 510 7.02 14.04 -39.10
CA ASP A 510 7.93 14.74 -40.00
C ASP A 510 8.99 13.77 -40.57
N PRO A 511 9.04 13.53 -41.89
CA PRO A 511 9.99 12.62 -42.52
C PRO A 511 11.47 12.93 -42.21
N ALA A 512 11.80 14.21 -42.01
CA ALA A 512 13.17 14.63 -41.69
C ALA A 512 13.57 14.27 -40.24
N LYS A 513 12.60 14.16 -39.33
CA LYS A 513 12.82 13.74 -37.93
C LYS A 513 12.61 12.25 -37.72
N ALA A 514 11.73 11.62 -38.51
CA ALA A 514 11.44 10.19 -38.46
C ALA A 514 12.63 9.33 -38.90
N SER A 515 13.45 9.84 -39.83
CA SER A 515 14.65 9.16 -40.35
C SER A 515 15.89 9.31 -39.47
N LYS A 516 15.86 10.17 -38.43
CA LYS A 516 16.98 10.32 -37.49
C LYS A 516 17.12 9.08 -36.62
N THR A 517 18.37 8.66 -36.43
CA THR A 517 18.74 7.56 -35.53
C THR A 517 19.24 8.11 -34.20
N TYR A 518 18.87 7.42 -33.13
CA TYR A 518 19.20 7.78 -31.76
C TYR A 518 19.81 6.57 -31.06
N LYS A 519 20.65 6.83 -30.06
CA LYS A 519 21.36 5.82 -29.28
C LYS A 519 20.99 5.93 -27.80
N LEU A 520 20.69 4.79 -27.19
CA LEU A 520 20.47 4.70 -25.75
C LEU A 520 21.80 4.39 -25.08
N ILE A 521 22.31 5.35 -24.31
CA ILE A 521 23.59 5.24 -23.63
C ILE A 521 23.38 4.78 -22.19
N ILE A 522 24.16 3.80 -21.76
CA ILE A 522 24.23 3.38 -20.35
C ILE A 522 25.46 4.04 -19.73
N LYS A 523 25.26 5.05 -18.90
CA LYS A 523 26.36 5.78 -18.24
C LYS A 523 26.88 5.06 -17.01
N ASN A 524 26.00 4.36 -16.30
CA ASN A 524 26.35 3.67 -15.07
C ASN A 524 25.48 2.42 -14.89
N MET A 525 26.08 1.34 -14.41
CA MET A 525 25.36 0.11 -14.09
C MET A 525 25.95 -0.51 -12.84
N LYS A 526 25.10 -0.74 -11.83
CA LYS A 526 25.51 -1.31 -10.54
C LYS A 526 24.53 -2.39 -10.13
N LEU A 527 25.05 -3.55 -9.73
CA LEU A 527 24.23 -4.58 -9.10
C LEU A 527 24.36 -4.44 -7.58
N TYR A 528 23.27 -4.03 -6.94
CA TYR A 528 23.17 -4.04 -5.49
C TYR A 528 22.81 -5.43 -5.04
N VAL A 529 23.75 -6.12 -4.38
CA VAL A 529 23.55 -7.47 -3.86
C VAL A 529 23.40 -7.45 -2.34
N LYS A 530 22.52 -8.31 -1.84
CA LYS A 530 22.39 -8.57 -0.41
C LYS A 530 23.69 -9.17 0.14
N LYS A 531 24.31 -8.50 1.11
CA LYS A 531 25.44 -9.02 1.89
C LYS A 531 25.05 -9.10 3.35
N LEU A 532 25.11 -10.29 3.94
CA LEU A 532 25.03 -10.45 5.38
C LEU A 532 26.38 -10.04 5.97
N LYS A 533 26.43 -8.95 6.74
CA LYS A 533 27.59 -8.65 7.57
C LYS A 533 27.49 -9.55 8.80
N TYR A 534 28.51 -10.39 8.99
CA TYR A 534 28.71 -11.12 10.24
C TYR A 534 29.21 -10.17 11.31
#